data_AF-A0A7T0PE43-F1
#
_entry.id   AF-A0A7T0PE43-F1
#
_cell.length_a   1.000
_cell.length_b   1.000
_cell.length_c   1.000
_cell.angle_alpha   90.00
_cell.angle_beta   90.00
_cell.angle_gamma   90.00
#
_symmetry.space_group_name_H-M   'P 1'
#
loop_
_entity.id
_entity.type
_entity.pdbx_description
1 polymer ?
#
loop_
_entity_poly.entity_id
_entity_poly.type
_entity_poly.pdbx_seq_one_letter_code
_entity_poly.pdbx_strand_id
1 'polypeptide(L)'
;MEHPLHVDPEAVRERLTVAIAQYEEVISQLRAAPPALPIDAVGSGFPDSGRALAEALEGMQSLNVQFLENRVDGWRQVMRLMDTVEQADGVHASGLGLL
;
A
#
# COMPACT_ATOMS: atom_id res chain seq x y z
N MET A 1 -28.83 -14.07 12.07
CA MET A 1 -29.04 -12.61 12.11
C MET A 1 -27.98 -11.99 11.23
N GLU A 2 -28.30 -11.73 9.97
CA GLU A 2 -27.46 -10.91 9.10
C GLU A 2 -27.55 -9.48 9.63
N HIS A 3 -26.45 -8.94 10.18
CA HIS A 3 -26.37 -7.51 10.39
C HIS A 3 -26.13 -6.89 9.02
N PRO A 4 -27.03 -6.04 8.50
CA PRO A 4 -26.74 -5.31 7.29
C PRO A 4 -25.52 -4.45 7.58
N LEU A 5 -24.41 -4.78 6.91
CA LEU A 5 -23.21 -3.96 6.86
C LEU A 5 -23.60 -2.69 6.11
N HIS A 6 -24.06 -1.68 6.86
CA HIS A 6 -24.31 -0.36 6.32
C HIS A 6 -22.95 0.33 6.14
N VAL A 7 -22.26 -0.06 5.08
CA VAL A 7 -21.00 0.54 4.65
C VAL A 7 -21.36 1.61 3.64
N ASP A 8 -21.05 2.87 3.95
CA ASP A 8 -21.14 3.96 2.99
C ASP A 8 -19.97 3.85 2.00
N PRO A 9 -20.23 3.53 0.71
CA PRO A 9 -19.17 3.35 -0.27
C PRO A 9 -18.32 4.61 -0.47
N GLU A 10 -18.92 5.80 -0.42
CA GLU A 10 -18.19 7.05 -0.60
C GLU A 10 -17.26 7.34 0.57
N ALA A 11 -17.71 7.08 1.80
CA ALA A 11 -16.85 7.18 2.99
C ALA A 11 -15.67 6.18 2.94
N VAL A 12 -15.89 4.97 2.41
CA VAL A 12 -14.80 4.01 2.21
C VAL A 12 -13.84 4.48 1.11
N ARG A 13 -14.37 5.02 0.01
CA ARG A 13 -13.59 5.56 -1.11
C ARG A 13 -12.67 6.68 -0.63
N GLU A 14 -13.21 7.67 0.09
CA GLU A 14 -12.44 8.78 0.65
C GLU A 14 -11.32 8.26 1.56
N ARG A 15 -11.65 7.35 2.48
CA ARG A 15 -10.66 6.77 3.39
C ARG A 15 -9.55 6.03 2.66
N LEU A 16 -9.88 5.24 1.63
CA LEU A 16 -8.90 4.50 0.84
C LEU A 16 -8.04 5.47 0.01
N THR A 17 -8.61 6.51 -0.58
CA THR A 17 -7.86 7.54 -1.30
C THR A 17 -6.82 8.22 -0.42
N VAL A 18 -7.21 8.63 0.80
CA VAL A 18 -6.28 9.24 1.76
C VAL A 18 -5.18 8.25 2.16
N ALA A 19 -5.54 7.00 2.47
CA ALA A 19 -4.57 5.98 2.84
C ALA A 19 -3.59 5.67 1.71
N ILE A 20 -4.07 5.56 0.46
CA ILE A 20 -3.22 5.36 -0.72
C ILE A 20 -2.20 6.50 -0.85
N ALA A 21 -2.66 7.76 -0.80
CA ALA A 21 -1.79 8.92 -0.93
C ALA A 21 -0.70 8.96 0.16
N GLN A 22 -1.06 8.68 1.41
CA GLN A 22 -0.10 8.61 2.51
C GLN A 22 0.96 7.52 2.30
N TYR A 23 0.55 6.34 1.83
CA TYR A 23 1.47 5.23 1.61
C TYR A 23 2.38 5.48 0.39
N GLU A 24 1.85 6.08 -0.68
CA GLU A 24 2.65 6.51 -1.83
C GLU A 24 3.71 7.54 -1.44
N GLU A 25 3.35 8.48 -0.56
CA GLU A 25 4.30 9.44 -0.01
C GLU A 25 5.41 8.73 0.79
N VAL A 26 5.05 7.82 1.69
CA VAL A 26 6.03 7.05 2.48
C VAL A 26 6.93 6.20 1.56
N ILE A 27 6.37 5.56 0.54
CA ILE A 27 7.14 4.81 -0.47
C ILE A 27 8.16 5.73 -1.16
N SER A 28 7.74 6.94 -1.54
CA SER A 28 8.62 7.93 -2.16
C SER A 28 9.75 8.35 -1.22
N GLN A 29 9.42 8.63 0.05
CA GLN A 29 10.42 9.00 1.07
C GLN A 29 11.43 7.88 1.30
N LEU A 30 10.98 6.62 1.41
CA LEU A 30 11.86 5.47 1.54
C LEU A 30 12.74 5.29 0.29
N ARG A 31 12.22 5.51 -0.92
CA ARG A 31 13.06 5.43 -2.13
C ARG A 31 14.12 6.53 -2.20
N ALA A 32 13.79 7.73 -1.73
CA ALA A 32 14.68 8.88 -1.76
C ALA A 32 15.83 8.80 -0.74
N ALA A 33 15.65 8.05 0.35
CA ALA A 33 16.60 7.95 1.44
C ALA A 33 16.95 6.48 1.75
N PRO A 34 17.71 5.79 0.87
CA PRO A 34 18.22 4.45 1.17
C PRO A 34 19.11 4.47 2.43
N PRO A 35 19.19 3.35 3.17
CA PRO A 35 19.97 3.30 4.38
C PRO A 35 21.45 3.34 4.02
N ALA A 36 22.18 4.33 4.53
CA ALA A 36 23.61 4.45 4.32
C ALA A 36 24.35 4.00 5.58
N LEU A 37 25.07 2.88 5.49
CA LEU A 37 25.95 2.41 6.54
C LEU A 37 27.42 2.43 6.07
N PRO A 38 28.31 3.13 6.78
CA PRO A 38 29.75 3.04 6.51
C PRO A 38 30.27 1.62 6.69
N ILE A 39 31.20 1.18 5.83
CA ILE A 39 31.78 -0.19 5.88
C ILE A 39 32.53 -0.44 7.20
N ASP A 40 33.08 0.61 7.80
CA ASP A 40 33.79 0.58 9.07
C ASP A 40 32.87 0.75 10.31
N ALA A 41 31.56 0.87 10.12
CA ALA A 41 30.60 1.04 11.21
C ALA A 41 30.59 -0.14 12.20
N VAL A 42 31.04 -1.32 11.77
CA VAL A 42 31.16 -2.54 12.59
C VAL A 42 32.56 -2.68 13.21
N GLY A 43 33.43 -1.70 12.99
CA GLY A 43 34.81 -1.67 13.41
C GLY A 43 35.78 -1.98 12.26
N SER A 44 36.94 -1.33 12.28
CA SER A 44 37.95 -1.39 11.21
C SER A 44 38.51 -2.80 10.92
N GLY A 45 38.32 -3.76 11.85
CA GLY A 45 38.72 -5.16 11.68
C GLY A 45 37.69 -6.05 10.99
N PHE A 46 36.48 -5.54 10.68
CA PHE A 46 35.36 -6.35 10.17
C PHE A 46 34.71 -5.78 8.90
N PRO A 47 35.48 -5.42 7.85
CA PRO A 47 34.93 -4.79 6.64
C PRO A 47 33.91 -5.68 5.92
N ASP A 48 34.07 -7.00 5.94
CA ASP A 48 33.11 -7.92 5.31
C ASP A 48 31.79 -7.98 6.09
N SER A 49 31.83 -7.92 7.43
CA SER A 49 30.62 -7.82 8.25
C SER A 49 29.92 -6.47 8.07
N GLY A 50 30.68 -5.38 7.93
CA GLY A 50 30.13 -4.06 7.60
C GLY A 50 29.43 -4.04 6.25
N ARG A 51 30.02 -4.66 5.23
CA ARG A 51 29.39 -4.84 3.91
C ARG A 51 28.10 -5.65 4.01
N ALA A 52 28.14 -6.82 4.65
CA ALA A 52 26.97 -7.68 4.80
C ALA A 52 25.82 -6.99 5.55
N LEU A 53 26.14 -6.15 6.55
CA LEU A 53 25.13 -5.37 7.27
C LEU A 53 24.52 -4.26 6.39
N ALA A 54 25.33 -3.55 5.60
CA ALA A 54 24.84 -2.56 4.65
C ALA A 54 23.89 -3.21 3.61
N GLU A 55 24.30 -4.33 3.02
CA GLU A 55 23.47 -5.11 2.08
C GLU A 55 22.15 -5.59 2.71
N ALA A 56 22.19 -6.04 3.98
CA ALA A 56 21.00 -6.46 4.69
C ALA A 56 20.02 -5.29 4.95
N LEU A 57 20.53 -4.11 5.28
CA LEU A 57 19.72 -2.90 5.48
C LEU A 57 19.07 -2.45 4.16
N GLU A 58 19.82 -2.45 3.06
CA GLU A 58 19.30 -2.16 1.73
C GLU A 58 18.20 -3.17 1.33
N GLY A 59 18.45 -4.46 1.56
CA GLY A 59 17.47 -5.52 1.31
C GLY A 59 16.19 -5.36 2.14
N MET A 60 16.33 -5.02 3.42
CA MET A 60 15.19 -4.75 4.30
C MET A 60 14.35 -3.56 3.80
N GLN A 61 15.00 -2.48 3.37
CA GLN A 61 14.30 -1.31 2.83
C GLN A 61 13.57 -1.62 1.53
N SER A 62 14.18 -2.41 0.66
CA SER A 62 13.55 -2.90 -0.58
C SER A 62 12.29 -3.71 -0.27
N LEU A 63 12.36 -4.65 0.68
CA LEU A 63 11.21 -5.45 1.11
C LEU A 63 10.10 -4.59 1.73
N ASN A 64 10.45 -3.58 2.53
CA ASN A 64 9.48 -2.65 3.10
C ASN A 64 8.75 -1.87 1.99
N VAL A 65 9.48 -1.34 1.00
CA VAL A 65 8.87 -0.65 -0.15
C VAL A 65 7.91 -1.59 -0.88
N GLN A 66 8.35 -2.82 -1.21
CA GLN A 66 7.52 -3.79 -1.91
C GLN A 66 6.24 -4.14 -1.12
N PHE A 67 6.34 -4.28 0.20
CA PHE A 67 5.19 -4.53 1.05
C PHE A 67 4.16 -3.39 0.98
N LEU A 68 4.62 -2.13 1.04
CA LEU A 68 3.74 -0.96 0.96
C LEU A 68 3.08 -0.84 -0.42
N GLU A 69 3.82 -1.13 -1.50
CA GLU A 69 3.26 -1.12 -2.86
C GLU A 69 2.16 -2.16 -3.03
N ASN A 70 2.39 -3.39 -2.57
CA ASN A 70 1.39 -4.44 -2.58
C ASN A 70 0.14 -4.04 -1.77
N ARG A 71 0.32 -3.30 -0.67
CA ARG A 71 -0.79 -2.80 0.14
C ARG A 71 -1.62 -1.76 -0.62
N VAL A 72 -0.96 -0.80 -1.27
CA VAL A 72 -1.61 0.21 -2.11
C VAL A 72 -2.40 -0.45 -3.25
N ASP A 73 -1.79 -1.43 -3.92
CA ASP A 73 -2.46 -2.15 -5.01
C ASP A 73 -3.67 -2.95 -4.53
N GLY A 74 -3.60 -3.53 -3.33
CA GLY A 74 -4.75 -4.16 -2.68
C GLY A 74 -5.91 -3.18 -2.45
N TRP A 75 -5.63 -1.96 -1.98
CA TRP A 75 -6.68 -0.95 -1.80
C TRP A 75 -7.28 -0.46 -3.11
N ARG A 76 -6.46 -0.29 -4.15
CA ARG A 76 -6.95 0.02 -5.50
C ARG A 76 -7.83 -1.10 -6.07
N GLN A 77 -7.53 -2.37 -5.76
CA GLN A 77 -8.39 -3.50 -6.12
C GLN A 77 -9.74 -3.42 -5.41
N VAL A 78 -9.76 -3.10 -4.11
CA VAL A 78 -11.00 -2.91 -3.35
C VAL A 78 -11.86 -1.79 -3.95
N MET A 79 -11.27 -0.64 -4.29
CA MET A 79 -11.98 0.45 -4.95
C MET A 79 -12.61 0.01 -6.28
N ARG A 80 -11.86 -0.69 -7.13
CA ARG A 80 -12.39 -1.22 -8.41
C ARG A 80 -13.55 -2.20 -8.21
N LEU A 81 -13.49 -3.02 -7.16
CA LEU A 81 -14.57 -3.94 -6.83
C LEU A 81 -15.84 -3.16 -6.44
N MET A 82 -15.70 -2.11 -5.63
CA MET A 82 -16.82 -1.23 -5.27
C MET A 82 -17.44 -0.58 -6.52
N ASP A 83 -16.62 -0.04 -7.42
CA ASP A 83 -17.09 0.54 -8.70
C ASP A 83 -17.88 -0.48 -9.53
N THR A 84 -17.41 -1.74 -9.54
CA THR A 84 -18.08 -2.82 -10.28
C THR A 84 -19.44 -3.17 -9.68
N VAL A 85 -19.54 -3.21 -8.35
CA VAL A 85 -20.79 -3.48 -7.64
C VAL A 85 -21.80 -2.36 -7.88
N GLU A 86 -21.39 -1.09 -7.73
CA GLU A 86 -22.26 0.07 -7.97
C GLU A 86 -22.78 0.11 -9.42
N GLN A 87 -21.92 -0.22 -10.40
CA GLN A 87 -22.33 -0.32 -11.80
C GLN A 87 -23.35 -1.43 -12.02
N ALA A 88 -23.14 -2.62 -11.43
CA ALA A 88 -24.07 -3.73 -11.54
C ALA A 88 -25.44 -3.39 -10.92
N ASP A 89 -25.45 -2.73 -9.75
CA ASP A 89 -26.67 -2.29 -9.10
C ASP A 89 -27.41 -1.23 -9.92
N GLY A 90 -26.69 -0.28 -10.53
CA GLY A 90 -27.28 0.73 -11.43
C GLY A 90 -27.92 0.12 -12.69
N VAL A 91 -27.28 -0.90 -13.27
CA VAL A 91 -27.84 -1.65 -14.41
C VAL A 91 -29.11 -2.40 -14.00
N HIS A 92 -29.10 -3.06 -12.84
CA HIS A 92 -30.27 -3.79 -12.34
C HIS A 92 -31.44 -2.86 -11.97
N ALA A 93 -31.17 -1.72 -11.33
CA ALA A 93 -32.18 -0.71 -11.02
C ALA A 93 -32.84 -0.13 -12.29
N SER A 94 -32.02 0.12 -13.32
CA SER A 94 -32.50 0.56 -14.64
C SER A 94 -33.35 -0.51 -15.34
N GLY A 95 -32.96 -1.79 -15.23
CA GLY A 95 -33.71 -2.92 -15.80
C GLY A 95 -35.04 -3.20 -15.09
N LEU A 96 -35.18 -2.80 -13.84
CA LEU A 96 -36.42 -2.91 -13.05
C LEU A 96 -37.35 -1.70 -13.21
N GLY A 97 -36.95 -0.66 -13.95
CA GLY A 97 -37.77 0.53 -14.20
C GLY A 97 -37.98 1.42 -12.97
N LEU A 98 -37.03 1.44 -12.03
CA LEU A 98 -37.11 2.20 -10.78
C LEU A 98 -36.44 3.59 -10.84
N LEU A 99 -36.29 4.15 -12.04
CA LEU A 99 -35.87 5.53 -12.30
C LEU A 99 -36.82 6.17 -13.31
#